data_AF-A0AAU4GTD4-F1
#
_entry.id   AF-A0AAU4GTD4-F1
#
_cell.length_a   1.000
_cell.length_b   1.000
_cell.length_c   1.000
_cell.angle_alpha   90.00
_cell.angle_beta   90.00
_cell.angle_gamma   90.00
#
_symmetry.space_group_name_H-M   'P 1'
#
loop_
_entity.id
_entity.type
_entity.pdbx_description
1 polymer ?
#
loop_
_entity_poly.entity_id
_entity_poly.type
_entity_poly.pdbx_seq_one_letter_code
_entity_poly.pdbx_strand_id
1 'polypeptide(L)'
;MTGRGHGAEVIALGEVMLRFDPGEGRIRTTRSFQVWEGGGEYNVVRGLRRCFGVRTAIVTALVDNAVGRLAEDLILQGGVDTSLIRWVTGDGAGRSARNGLNFVERGFGIRGALGVSDRANTAVSQLRKGDVDWNAVFSAGPCWFHTGGIFAGLSDTTVDVADEAMTTARRHGVTVSYDPNYRPSLWADRGGADRAREVDLRLARHADVVVGALGLAGRHPGAVRVGADGLPDALAEVASQLPDVKVLATTLRDVPSAGVNDWSSAAWSAETGFVSGPPMPGLHVLDRIGSGDGFAAGLIYGLMTGIPLERALAYGTAHGALTMTTPGDVSMASLTEVEALMAGGSAHVSR
;
A
#
# COMPACT_ATOMS: atom_id res chain seq x y z
N MET A 1 -20.30 0.94 23.53
CA MET A 1 -20.50 1.76 22.32
C MET A 1 -20.53 3.22 22.74
N THR A 2 -19.38 3.89 22.74
CA THR A 2 -19.23 5.28 23.20
C THR A 2 -18.57 6.09 22.09
N GLY A 3 -19.36 7.01 21.51
CA GLY A 3 -18.91 8.24 20.83
C GLY A 3 -17.75 8.15 19.83
N ARG A 4 -17.83 7.31 18.79
CA ARG A 4 -16.89 7.43 17.65
C ARG A 4 -17.48 8.39 16.62
N GLY A 5 -16.85 9.55 16.44
CA GLY A 5 -17.26 10.61 15.50
C GLY A 5 -17.50 10.11 14.07
N HIS A 6 -18.19 10.91 13.26
CA HIS A 6 -18.66 10.54 11.91
C HIS A 6 -17.54 10.49 10.84
N GLY A 7 -16.27 10.77 11.18
CA GLY A 7 -15.15 10.83 10.23
C GLY A 7 -14.36 9.53 10.06
N ALA A 8 -13.51 9.51 9.02
CA ALA A 8 -12.55 8.44 8.78
C ALA A 8 -11.56 8.31 9.94
N GLU A 9 -11.28 7.07 10.35
CA GLU A 9 -10.28 6.73 11.36
C GLU A 9 -8.88 6.65 10.73
N VAL A 10 -8.79 6.18 9.47
CA VAL A 10 -7.53 6.07 8.72
C VAL A 10 -7.65 6.78 7.38
N ILE A 11 -6.67 7.63 7.06
CA ILE A 11 -6.60 8.35 5.79
C ILE A 11 -5.35 7.90 5.03
N ALA A 12 -5.48 7.66 3.73
CA ALA A 12 -4.32 7.49 2.85
C ALA A 12 -4.16 8.67 1.90
N LEU A 13 -2.94 8.92 1.44
CA LEU A 13 -2.62 9.81 0.32
C LEU A 13 -1.93 9.00 -0.77
N GLY A 14 -2.54 8.90 -1.94
CA GLY A 14 -1.97 8.15 -3.05
C GLY A 14 -2.73 8.25 -4.35
N GLU A 15 -2.23 7.57 -5.37
CA GLU A 15 -2.88 7.47 -6.68
C GLU A 15 -3.82 6.25 -6.71
N VAL A 16 -5.05 6.47 -7.18
CA VAL A 16 -5.97 5.40 -7.56
C VAL A 16 -6.00 5.29 -9.07
N MET A 17 -5.68 4.10 -9.58
CA MET A 17 -5.69 3.77 -11.01
C MET A 17 -6.78 2.74 -11.31
N LEU A 18 -7.18 2.68 -12.58
CA LEU A 18 -7.92 1.53 -13.10
C LEU A 18 -6.94 0.49 -13.63
N ARG A 19 -6.98 -0.69 -13.03
CA ARG A 19 -6.34 -1.90 -13.52
C ARG A 19 -7.22 -2.57 -14.58
N PHE A 20 -6.61 -2.91 -15.72
CA PHE A 20 -7.19 -3.71 -16.79
C PHE A 20 -6.57 -5.11 -16.80
N ASP A 21 -7.36 -6.11 -16.44
CA ASP A 21 -6.97 -7.52 -16.31
C ASP A 21 -7.54 -8.35 -17.47
N PRO A 22 -6.73 -9.00 -18.32
CA PRO A 22 -7.20 -9.82 -19.44
C PRO A 22 -7.72 -11.20 -19.03
N GLY A 23 -7.86 -11.48 -17.73
CA GLY A 23 -8.21 -12.78 -17.18
C GLY A 23 -7.08 -13.80 -17.40
N GLU A 24 -7.42 -14.93 -18.01
CA GLU A 24 -6.45 -15.99 -18.36
C GLU A 24 -5.62 -15.64 -19.61
N GLY A 25 -6.00 -14.57 -20.33
CA GLY A 25 -5.38 -14.14 -21.57
C GLY A 25 -4.10 -13.32 -21.40
N ARG A 26 -3.68 -12.68 -22.49
CA ARG A 26 -2.55 -11.75 -22.55
C ARG A 26 -3.05 -10.37 -22.99
N ILE A 27 -2.53 -9.28 -22.43
CA ILE A 27 -2.76 -7.88 -22.83
C ILE A 27 -2.68 -7.75 -24.35
N ARG A 28 -1.62 -8.32 -24.95
CA ARG A 28 -1.36 -8.19 -26.39
C ARG A 28 -2.32 -8.97 -27.31
N THR A 29 -3.15 -9.87 -26.80
CA THR A 29 -4.06 -10.70 -27.60
C THR A 29 -5.49 -10.73 -27.08
N THR A 30 -5.78 -10.08 -25.96
CA THR A 30 -7.13 -10.04 -25.41
C THR A 30 -8.04 -9.11 -26.22
N ARG A 31 -9.35 -9.38 -26.16
CA ARG A 31 -10.40 -8.52 -26.68
C ARG A 31 -11.28 -7.93 -25.58
N SER A 32 -11.02 -8.31 -24.34
CA SER A 32 -11.76 -7.88 -23.15
C SER A 32 -10.80 -7.71 -21.98
N PHE A 33 -11.17 -6.80 -21.08
CA PHE A 33 -10.51 -6.62 -19.81
C PHE A 33 -11.58 -6.57 -18.71
N GLN A 34 -11.31 -7.26 -17.61
CA GLN A 34 -11.96 -6.98 -16.34
C GLN A 34 -11.29 -5.74 -15.73
N VAL A 35 -12.11 -4.82 -15.22
CA VAL A 35 -11.62 -3.57 -14.63
C VAL A 35 -11.66 -3.69 -13.12
N TRP A 36 -10.55 -3.31 -12.51
CA TRP A 36 -10.40 -3.18 -11.06
C TRP A 36 -9.84 -1.79 -10.75
N GLU A 37 -10.08 -1.32 -9.56
CA GLU A 37 -9.40 -0.18 -8.96
C GLU A 37 -8.17 -0.68 -8.18
N GLY A 38 -7.11 0.13 -8.15
CA GLY A 38 -5.91 -0.23 -7.41
C GLY A 38 -4.95 0.94 -7.23
N GLY A 39 -4.10 0.83 -6.24
CA GLY A 39 -3.06 1.80 -5.90
C GLY A 39 -2.49 1.47 -4.53
N GLY A 40 -1.16 1.56 -4.35
CA GLY A 40 -0.52 1.03 -3.14
C GLY A 40 -1.16 1.54 -1.85
N GLU A 41 -1.25 2.86 -1.72
CA GLU A 41 -1.80 3.52 -0.53
C GLU A 41 -3.32 3.32 -0.42
N TYR A 42 -4.01 3.25 -1.56
CA TYR A 42 -5.45 2.99 -1.62
C TYR A 42 -5.83 1.56 -1.20
N ASN A 43 -5.08 0.57 -1.66
CA ASN A 43 -5.29 -0.84 -1.34
C ASN A 43 -5.22 -1.07 0.18
N VAL A 44 -4.36 -0.32 0.88
CA VAL A 44 -4.28 -0.33 2.35
C VAL A 44 -5.60 0.13 2.99
N VAL A 45 -6.08 1.33 2.64
CA VAL A 45 -7.33 1.86 3.24
C VAL A 45 -8.58 1.09 2.80
N ARG A 46 -8.54 0.49 1.60
CA ARG A 46 -9.59 -0.40 1.11
C ARG A 46 -9.60 -1.74 1.86
N GLY A 47 -8.43 -2.32 2.14
CA GLY A 47 -8.29 -3.51 2.97
C GLY A 47 -8.76 -3.28 4.42
N LEU A 48 -8.30 -2.19 5.03
CA LEU A 48 -8.77 -1.73 6.35
C LEU A 48 -10.29 -1.57 6.41
N ARG A 49 -10.89 -1.03 5.36
CA ARG A 49 -12.34 -0.86 5.28
C ARG A 49 -13.09 -2.16 5.15
N ARG A 50 -12.74 -2.99 4.16
CA ARG A 50 -13.54 -4.17 3.79
C ARG A 50 -13.26 -5.39 4.65
N CYS A 51 -12.01 -5.62 5.02
CA CYS A 51 -11.64 -6.76 5.84
C CYS A 51 -11.86 -6.46 7.33
N PHE A 52 -11.42 -5.28 7.79
CA PHE A 52 -11.34 -4.94 9.22
C PHE A 52 -12.43 -3.99 9.71
N GLY A 53 -13.32 -3.51 8.83
CA GLY A 53 -14.44 -2.63 9.21
C GLY A 53 -14.06 -1.21 9.63
N VAL A 54 -12.78 -0.82 9.49
CA VAL A 54 -12.26 0.50 9.87
C VAL A 54 -12.83 1.56 8.92
N ARG A 55 -13.22 2.73 9.42
CA ARG A 55 -13.66 3.83 8.53
C ARG A 55 -12.45 4.47 7.89
N THR A 56 -12.42 4.54 6.56
CA THR A 56 -11.25 5.05 5.85
C THR A 56 -11.62 6.06 4.77
N ALA A 57 -10.66 6.91 4.42
CA ALA A 57 -10.75 7.87 3.31
C ALA A 57 -9.46 7.86 2.49
N ILE A 58 -9.56 8.33 1.24
CA ILE A 58 -8.41 8.51 0.35
C ILE A 58 -8.33 9.97 -0.12
N VAL A 59 -7.19 10.60 0.13
CA VAL A 59 -6.81 11.87 -0.51
C VAL A 59 -6.17 11.53 -1.85
N THR A 60 -6.81 11.96 -2.93
CA THR A 60 -6.31 11.76 -4.30
C THR A 60 -6.91 12.83 -5.23
N ALA A 61 -6.53 12.80 -6.50
CA ALA A 61 -7.17 13.65 -7.52
C ALA A 61 -7.50 12.85 -8.77
N LEU A 62 -8.70 13.09 -9.32
CA LEU A 62 -9.23 12.43 -10.51
C LEU A 62 -9.72 13.47 -11.51
N VAL A 63 -9.64 13.12 -12.80
CA VAL A 63 -10.28 13.91 -13.86
C VAL A 63 -11.78 13.64 -13.85
N ASP A 64 -12.59 14.69 -13.84
CA ASP A 64 -14.06 14.61 -13.87
C ASP A 64 -14.56 14.24 -15.27
N ASN A 65 -14.44 12.96 -15.59
CA ASN A 65 -14.96 12.33 -16.79
C ASN A 65 -15.44 10.90 -16.48
N ALA A 66 -16.00 10.20 -17.45
CA ALA A 66 -16.54 8.85 -17.25
C ALA A 66 -15.52 7.85 -16.66
N VAL A 67 -14.22 7.99 -16.98
CA VAL A 67 -13.16 7.13 -16.42
C VAL A 67 -12.91 7.46 -14.96
N GLY A 68 -12.91 8.73 -14.58
CA GLY A 68 -12.76 9.15 -13.18
C GLY A 68 -13.97 8.79 -12.34
N ARG A 69 -15.18 8.89 -12.91
CA ARG A 69 -16.43 8.43 -12.28
C ARG A 69 -16.48 6.91 -12.12
N LEU A 70 -15.90 6.14 -13.03
CA LEU A 70 -15.72 4.70 -12.83
C LEU A 70 -14.77 4.39 -11.67
N ALA A 71 -13.66 5.13 -11.55
CA ALA A 71 -12.76 4.98 -10.40
C ALA A 71 -13.47 5.32 -9.08
N GLU A 72 -14.22 6.43 -9.03
CA GLU A 72 -15.05 6.79 -7.87
C GLU A 72 -16.06 5.70 -7.51
N ASP A 73 -16.80 5.16 -8.48
CA ASP A 73 -17.79 4.11 -8.23
C ASP A 73 -17.15 2.86 -7.61
N LEU A 74 -15.99 2.44 -8.12
CA LEU A 74 -15.24 1.33 -7.55
C LEU A 74 -14.69 1.61 -6.13
N ILE A 75 -14.32 2.88 -5.85
CA ILE A 75 -13.96 3.32 -4.49
C ILE A 75 -15.18 3.21 -3.55
N LEU A 76 -16.36 3.66 -4.01
CA LEU A 76 -17.63 3.60 -3.26
C LEU A 76 -18.08 2.15 -3.01
N GLN A 77 -17.94 1.25 -3.98
CA GLN A 77 -18.17 -0.19 -3.80
C GLN A 77 -17.26 -0.76 -2.70
N GLY A 78 -16.05 -0.22 -2.58
CA GLY A 78 -15.13 -0.48 -1.48
C GLY A 78 -15.49 0.13 -0.14
N GLY A 79 -16.45 1.03 -0.10
CA GLY A 79 -16.89 1.75 1.10
C GLY A 79 -15.83 2.72 1.65
N VAL A 80 -14.81 3.07 0.87
CA VAL A 80 -13.82 4.10 1.22
C VAL A 80 -14.44 5.46 0.95
N ASP A 81 -14.28 6.41 1.87
CA ASP A 81 -14.83 7.75 1.75
C ASP A 81 -14.16 8.54 0.61
N THR A 82 -14.99 9.08 -0.30
CA THR A 82 -14.59 9.82 -1.49
C THR A 82 -14.62 11.34 -1.31
N SER A 83 -14.98 11.84 -0.13
CA SER A 83 -15.09 13.28 0.15
C SER A 83 -13.77 14.06 0.00
N LEU A 84 -12.63 13.36 0.04
CA LEU A 84 -11.29 13.94 -0.13
C LEU A 84 -10.73 13.77 -1.55
N ILE A 85 -11.56 13.35 -2.52
CA ILE A 85 -11.19 13.32 -3.93
C ILE A 85 -11.27 14.74 -4.50
N ARG A 86 -10.14 15.23 -5.02
CA ARG A 86 -10.10 16.48 -5.79
C ARG A 86 -10.46 16.20 -7.25
N TRP A 87 -11.52 16.84 -7.73
CA TRP A 87 -11.93 16.78 -9.13
C TRP A 87 -11.21 17.82 -9.97
N VAL A 88 -10.62 17.37 -11.09
CA VAL A 88 -9.90 18.21 -12.05
C VAL A 88 -10.65 18.19 -13.39
N THR A 89 -10.86 19.36 -13.98
CA THR A 89 -11.44 19.45 -15.33
C THR A 89 -10.42 19.01 -16.38
N GLY A 90 -10.75 17.98 -17.15
CA GLY A 90 -9.92 17.50 -18.25
C GLY A 90 -10.13 18.31 -19.54
N ASP A 91 -9.15 18.25 -20.44
CA ASP A 91 -9.23 18.83 -21.80
C ASP A 91 -9.89 17.90 -22.84
N GLY A 92 -10.36 16.72 -22.40
CA GLY A 92 -10.93 15.67 -23.25
C GLY A 92 -9.91 14.85 -24.05
N ALA A 93 -8.66 15.32 -24.18
CA ALA A 93 -7.59 14.67 -24.92
C ALA A 93 -6.54 14.01 -24.01
N GLY A 94 -6.55 14.32 -22.72
CA GLY A 94 -5.59 13.83 -21.74
C GLY A 94 -4.25 14.55 -21.74
N ARG A 95 -4.14 15.76 -22.33
CA ARG A 95 -2.88 16.52 -22.33
C ARG A 95 -2.71 17.30 -21.04
N SER A 96 -3.76 17.94 -20.55
CA SER A 96 -3.74 18.68 -19.29
C SER A 96 -3.73 17.75 -18.08
N ALA A 97 -4.58 16.73 -18.07
CA ALA A 97 -4.66 15.74 -17.01
C ALA A 97 -5.38 14.47 -17.50
N ARG A 98 -5.07 13.34 -16.88
CA ARG A 98 -5.71 12.05 -17.15
C ARG A 98 -5.90 11.23 -15.87
N ASN A 99 -6.70 10.17 -15.96
CA ASN A 99 -6.78 9.16 -14.91
C ASN A 99 -5.74 8.06 -15.20
N GLY A 100 -5.11 7.54 -14.16
CA GLY A 100 -4.08 6.52 -14.29
C GLY A 100 -4.68 5.18 -14.71
N LEU A 101 -4.03 4.51 -15.65
CA LEU A 101 -4.38 3.16 -16.09
C LEU A 101 -3.21 2.22 -15.85
N ASN A 102 -3.51 0.96 -15.57
CA ASN A 102 -2.49 -0.07 -15.41
C ASN A 102 -2.98 -1.37 -16.04
N PHE A 103 -2.25 -1.93 -16.99
CA PHE A 103 -2.59 -3.22 -17.59
C PHE A 103 -1.83 -4.33 -16.90
N VAL A 104 -2.51 -5.36 -16.44
CA VAL A 104 -1.92 -6.37 -15.57
C VAL A 104 -2.30 -7.77 -16.02
N GLU A 105 -1.30 -8.58 -16.36
CA GLU A 105 -1.46 -10.03 -16.59
C GLU A 105 -1.04 -10.79 -15.34
N ARG A 106 -1.89 -11.72 -14.89
CA ARG A 106 -1.51 -12.69 -13.85
C ARG A 106 -0.44 -13.63 -14.39
N GLY A 107 0.52 -13.95 -13.53
CA GLY A 107 1.52 -14.98 -13.83
C GLY A 107 0.91 -16.38 -13.70
N PHE A 108 1.51 -17.36 -14.35
CA PHE A 108 1.13 -18.77 -14.18
C PHE A 108 2.32 -19.69 -14.44
N GLY A 109 2.59 -20.61 -13.50
CA GLY A 109 3.74 -21.50 -13.56
C GLY A 109 5.05 -20.71 -13.73
N ILE A 110 5.79 -21.00 -14.81
CA ILE A 110 7.08 -20.36 -15.10
C ILE A 110 6.95 -18.93 -15.66
N ARG A 111 5.75 -18.47 -16.00
CA ARG A 111 5.51 -17.14 -16.57
C ARG A 111 5.17 -16.17 -15.45
N GLY A 112 6.04 -15.20 -15.21
CA GLY A 112 5.79 -14.12 -14.26
C GLY A 112 4.57 -13.25 -14.62
N ALA A 113 4.03 -12.55 -13.63
CA ALA A 113 3.06 -11.49 -13.84
C ALA A 113 3.70 -10.33 -14.63
N LEU A 114 2.89 -9.62 -15.41
CA LEU A 114 3.34 -8.48 -16.20
C LEU A 114 2.47 -7.27 -15.89
N GLY A 115 3.09 -6.15 -15.54
CA GLY A 115 2.42 -4.86 -15.39
C GLY A 115 2.90 -3.88 -16.45
N VAL A 116 1.97 -3.18 -17.09
CA VAL A 116 2.23 -2.10 -18.04
C VAL A 116 1.46 -0.86 -17.55
N SER A 117 2.17 0.06 -16.92
CA SER A 117 1.58 1.27 -16.39
C SER A 117 1.42 2.33 -17.47
N ASP A 118 0.29 3.02 -17.43
CA ASP A 118 -0.04 4.15 -18.29
C ASP A 118 -0.56 5.29 -17.39
N ARG A 119 0.39 5.90 -16.66
CA ARG A 119 0.16 6.77 -15.51
C ARG A 119 0.92 8.10 -15.56
N ALA A 120 1.39 8.51 -16.74
CA ALA A 120 1.95 9.85 -16.92
C ALA A 120 0.83 10.90 -16.89
N ASN A 121 1.12 12.12 -16.44
CA ASN A 121 0.20 13.28 -16.42
C ASN A 121 -1.14 13.03 -15.71
N THR A 122 -1.15 12.20 -14.66
CA THR A 122 -2.40 11.96 -13.93
C THR A 122 -2.79 13.18 -13.11
N ALA A 123 -4.08 13.33 -12.78
CA ALA A 123 -4.54 14.47 -11.97
C ALA A 123 -3.82 14.50 -10.61
N VAL A 124 -3.63 13.35 -9.98
CA VAL A 124 -2.92 13.21 -8.70
C VAL A 124 -1.42 13.47 -8.79
N SER A 125 -0.76 13.14 -9.91
CA SER A 125 0.68 13.45 -10.08
C SER A 125 0.94 14.96 -10.18
N GLN A 126 -0.09 15.78 -10.34
CA GLN A 126 0.02 17.24 -10.47
C GLN A 126 -0.26 18.00 -9.18
N LEU A 127 -0.61 17.30 -8.09
CA LEU A 127 -0.80 17.93 -6.79
C LEU A 127 0.48 18.65 -6.35
N ARG A 128 0.29 19.80 -5.72
CA ARG A 128 1.34 20.66 -5.18
C ARG A 128 1.08 20.94 -3.71
N LYS A 129 2.16 21.26 -3.00
CA LYS A 129 2.10 21.74 -1.62
C LYS A 129 1.08 22.88 -1.51
N GLY A 130 0.18 22.79 -0.53
CA GLY A 130 -0.91 23.75 -0.33
C GLY A 130 -2.20 23.48 -1.12
N ASP A 131 -2.25 22.48 -2.01
CA ASP A 131 -3.50 22.12 -2.72
C ASP A 131 -4.54 21.43 -1.82
N VAL A 132 -4.10 20.89 -0.69
CA VAL A 132 -4.92 20.19 0.31
C VAL A 132 -4.81 20.91 1.65
N ASP A 133 -5.95 21.24 2.26
CA ASP A 133 -5.98 21.78 3.63
C ASP A 133 -5.76 20.66 4.65
N TRP A 134 -4.49 20.30 4.86
CA TRP A 134 -4.11 19.25 5.79
C TRP A 134 -4.52 19.54 7.24
N ASN A 135 -4.63 20.81 7.63
CA ASN A 135 -5.10 21.14 8.98
C ASN A 135 -6.57 20.78 9.12
N ALA A 136 -7.42 21.09 8.14
CA ALA A 136 -8.82 20.67 8.15
C ALA A 136 -8.94 19.14 8.12
N VAL A 137 -8.16 18.46 7.27
CA VAL A 137 -8.17 16.99 7.15
C VAL A 137 -7.83 16.32 8.49
N PHE A 138 -6.75 16.73 9.16
CA PHE A 138 -6.31 16.08 10.40
C PHE A 138 -7.05 16.60 11.65
N SER A 139 -7.63 17.80 11.62
CA SER A 139 -8.52 18.27 12.70
C SER A 139 -9.86 17.51 12.74
N ALA A 140 -10.22 16.79 11.67
CA ALA A 140 -11.40 15.94 11.62
C ALA A 140 -11.29 14.67 12.49
N GLY A 141 -10.12 14.42 13.08
CA GLY A 141 -9.87 13.35 14.05
C GLY A 141 -9.54 11.95 13.51
N PRO A 142 -8.87 11.77 12.35
CA PRO A 142 -8.27 10.47 12.04
C PRO A 142 -7.17 10.15 13.07
N CYS A 143 -6.97 8.88 13.37
CA CYS A 143 -5.88 8.44 14.26
C CYS A 143 -4.67 7.89 13.50
N TRP A 144 -4.81 7.66 12.18
CA TRP A 144 -3.76 7.12 11.34
C TRP A 144 -3.74 7.77 9.94
N PHE A 145 -2.54 8.05 9.44
CA PHE A 145 -2.28 8.52 8.08
C PHE A 145 -1.28 7.59 7.38
N HIS A 146 -1.55 7.19 6.14
CA HIS A 146 -0.69 6.32 5.35
C HIS A 146 -0.32 6.94 3.99
N THR A 147 0.94 6.89 3.61
CA THR A 147 1.40 7.23 2.24
C THR A 147 2.65 6.44 1.87
N GLY A 148 3.23 6.67 0.69
CA GLY A 148 4.39 5.90 0.26
C GLY A 148 5.20 6.49 -0.90
N GLY A 149 6.26 5.78 -1.24
CA GLY A 149 7.21 6.14 -2.29
C GLY A 149 6.64 6.01 -3.70
N ILE A 150 5.52 5.31 -3.89
CA ILE A 150 4.78 5.35 -5.16
C ILE A 150 4.22 6.76 -5.39
N PHE A 151 3.46 7.31 -4.43
CA PHE A 151 2.96 8.67 -4.52
C PHE A 151 4.11 9.70 -4.64
N ALA A 152 5.15 9.60 -3.81
CA ALA A 152 6.32 10.49 -3.90
C ALA A 152 7.06 10.36 -5.25
N GLY A 153 7.01 9.18 -5.87
CA GLY A 153 7.60 8.89 -7.17
C GLY A 153 6.80 9.41 -8.37
N LEU A 154 5.59 9.93 -8.20
CA LEU A 154 4.75 10.37 -9.33
C LEU A 154 5.28 11.61 -10.05
N SER A 155 5.76 12.61 -9.31
CA SER A 155 6.32 13.84 -9.90
C SER A 155 7.21 14.58 -8.90
N ASP A 156 7.84 15.67 -9.35
CA ASP A 156 8.69 16.49 -8.48
C ASP A 156 7.88 17.23 -7.40
N THR A 157 6.59 17.46 -7.64
CA THR A 157 5.73 18.18 -6.69
C THR A 157 5.11 17.26 -5.64
N THR A 158 4.92 15.97 -5.94
CA THR A 158 4.27 15.05 -4.98
C THR A 158 5.13 14.73 -3.76
N VAL A 159 6.46 14.85 -3.86
CA VAL A 159 7.36 14.73 -2.71
C VAL A 159 7.03 15.78 -1.64
N ASP A 160 6.83 17.05 -2.04
CA ASP A 160 6.54 18.12 -1.10
C ASP A 160 5.10 18.07 -0.57
N VAL A 161 4.16 17.48 -1.32
CA VAL A 161 2.81 17.19 -0.83
C VAL A 161 2.85 16.12 0.27
N ALA A 162 3.61 15.03 0.06
CA ALA A 162 3.76 13.97 1.05
C ALA A 162 4.43 14.51 2.34
N ASP A 163 5.50 15.29 2.18
CA ASP A 163 6.23 15.94 3.28
C ASP A 163 5.30 16.86 4.10
N GLU A 164 4.50 17.69 3.43
CA GLU A 164 3.50 18.56 4.07
C GLU A 164 2.43 17.76 4.83
N ALA A 165 1.92 16.69 4.21
CA ALA A 165 0.91 15.83 4.80
C ALA A 165 1.44 15.13 6.06
N MET A 166 2.59 14.45 5.97
CA MET A 166 3.20 13.70 7.07
C MET A 166 3.60 14.62 8.22
N THR A 167 4.18 15.79 7.92
CA THR A 167 4.52 16.78 8.94
C THR A 167 3.26 17.29 9.65
N THR A 168 2.19 17.57 8.91
CA THR A 168 0.95 18.08 9.50
C THR A 168 0.23 17.00 10.31
N ALA A 169 0.19 15.75 9.84
CA ALA A 169 -0.34 14.62 10.58
C ALA A 169 0.33 14.48 11.96
N ARG A 170 1.67 14.51 12.02
CA ARG A 170 2.42 14.46 13.29
C ARG A 170 2.07 15.62 14.22
N ARG A 171 1.93 16.85 13.71
CA ARG A 171 1.52 18.02 14.54
C ARG A 171 0.15 17.84 15.18
N HIS A 172 -0.75 17.10 14.53
CA HIS A 172 -2.08 16.77 15.04
C HIS A 172 -2.12 15.47 15.87
N GLY A 173 -0.96 14.85 16.15
CA GLY A 173 -0.89 13.61 16.93
C GLY A 173 -1.39 12.38 16.19
N VAL A 174 -1.50 12.44 14.86
CA VAL A 174 -1.90 11.32 14.01
C VAL A 174 -0.69 10.41 13.78
N THR A 175 -0.87 9.09 13.96
CA THR A 175 0.18 8.11 13.65
C THR A 175 0.45 8.09 12.15
N VAL A 176 1.71 8.17 11.73
CA VAL A 176 2.09 8.15 10.31
C VAL A 176 2.72 6.82 9.93
N SER A 177 2.19 6.14 8.91
CA SER A 177 2.86 5.03 8.25
C SER A 177 3.33 5.35 6.83
N TYR A 178 4.52 4.86 6.49
CA TYR A 178 5.16 5.08 5.20
C TYR A 178 5.60 3.76 4.56
N ASP A 179 5.31 3.55 3.27
CA ASP A 179 5.85 2.44 2.48
C ASP A 179 6.77 2.96 1.36
N PRO A 180 8.10 2.76 1.41
CA PRO A 180 9.03 3.19 0.37
C PRO A 180 8.70 2.62 -1.02
N ASN A 181 8.17 1.40 -1.07
CA ASN A 181 7.63 0.72 -2.26
C ASN A 181 8.34 1.04 -3.60
N TYR A 182 9.67 0.98 -3.64
CA TYR A 182 10.46 1.44 -4.78
C TYR A 182 9.99 0.83 -6.12
N ARG A 183 9.84 1.68 -7.14
CA ARG A 183 9.49 1.32 -8.51
C ARG A 183 10.50 1.94 -9.48
N PRO A 184 11.38 1.15 -10.12
CA PRO A 184 12.40 1.68 -11.03
C PRO A 184 11.84 2.59 -12.12
N SER A 185 10.67 2.27 -12.68
CA SER A 185 10.03 3.05 -13.75
C SER A 185 9.62 4.46 -13.34
N LEU A 186 9.32 4.71 -12.06
CA LEU A 186 8.97 6.05 -11.57
C LEU A 186 10.21 6.94 -11.40
N TRP A 187 11.37 6.32 -11.19
CA TRP A 187 12.61 7.02 -10.84
C TRP A 187 13.64 7.04 -11.97
N ALA A 188 13.47 6.25 -13.02
CA ALA A 188 14.44 6.07 -14.11
C ALA A 188 14.97 7.40 -14.67
N ASP A 189 14.06 8.35 -14.95
CA ASP A 189 14.39 9.67 -15.48
C ASP A 189 14.46 10.76 -14.39
N ARG A 190 14.40 10.37 -13.12
CA ARG A 190 14.33 11.26 -11.94
C ARG A 190 15.42 10.95 -10.91
N GLY A 191 16.63 10.63 -11.38
CA GLY A 191 17.79 10.35 -10.53
C GLY A 191 17.91 8.90 -10.02
N GLY A 192 17.02 8.01 -10.46
CA GLY A 192 17.13 6.57 -10.23
C GLY A 192 17.03 6.16 -8.75
N ALA A 193 17.66 5.03 -8.44
CA ALA A 193 17.59 4.36 -7.14
C ALA A 193 18.15 5.23 -5.99
N ASP A 194 19.19 6.03 -6.26
CA ASP A 194 19.82 6.87 -5.24
C ASP A 194 18.90 8.02 -4.83
N ARG A 195 18.29 8.69 -5.82
CA ARG A 195 17.32 9.76 -5.54
C ARG A 195 16.06 9.22 -4.87
N ALA A 196 15.59 8.04 -5.27
CA ALA A 196 14.47 7.37 -4.61
C ALA A 196 14.75 7.16 -3.12
N ARG A 197 15.91 6.58 -2.79
CA ARG A 197 16.33 6.38 -1.39
C ARG A 197 16.42 7.69 -0.62
N GLU A 198 17.02 8.72 -1.20
CA GLU A 198 17.17 10.02 -0.53
C GLU A 198 15.79 10.58 -0.13
N VAL A 199 14.84 10.53 -1.06
CA VAL A 199 13.46 10.97 -0.84
C VAL A 199 12.76 10.09 0.20
N ASP A 200 12.86 8.76 0.07
CA ASP A 200 12.23 7.83 1.00
C ASP A 200 12.78 7.99 2.42
N LEU A 201 14.09 8.19 2.60
CA LEU A 201 14.68 8.46 3.91
C LEU A 201 14.25 9.82 4.46
N ARG A 202 14.12 10.86 3.62
CA ARG A 202 13.58 12.15 4.04
C ARG A 202 12.16 11.99 4.57
N LEU A 203 11.28 11.32 3.82
CA LEU A 203 9.88 11.14 4.19
C LEU A 203 9.72 10.19 5.38
N ALA A 204 10.45 9.08 5.41
CA ALA A 204 10.39 8.10 6.51
C ALA A 204 10.81 8.66 7.88
N ARG A 205 11.57 9.77 7.94
CA ARG A 205 11.84 10.48 9.21
C ARG A 205 10.57 11.08 9.84
N HIS A 206 9.51 11.24 9.06
CA HIS A 206 8.19 11.65 9.55
C HIS A 206 7.29 10.45 9.88
N ALA A 207 7.73 9.20 9.72
CA ALA A 207 6.91 8.01 9.96
C ALA A 207 7.12 7.44 11.37
N ASP A 208 6.03 7.05 12.02
CA ASP A 208 6.04 6.19 13.20
C ASP A 208 6.21 4.71 12.80
N VAL A 209 5.65 4.33 11.65
CA VAL A 209 5.66 2.95 11.14
C VAL A 209 6.16 2.92 9.70
N VAL A 210 7.22 2.17 9.42
CA VAL A 210 7.68 1.93 8.05
C VAL A 210 7.35 0.51 7.62
N VAL A 211 6.52 0.38 6.59
CA VAL A 211 6.19 -0.89 5.95
C VAL A 211 7.11 -1.09 4.75
N GLY A 212 7.64 -2.28 4.52
CA GLY A 212 8.66 -2.50 3.49
C GLY A 212 10.03 -1.93 3.86
N ALA A 213 10.37 -1.91 5.15
CA ALA A 213 11.56 -1.25 5.69
C ALA A 213 12.89 -1.70 5.06
N LEU A 214 12.99 -2.93 4.56
CA LEU A 214 14.18 -3.40 3.84
C LEU A 214 14.44 -2.64 2.53
N GLY A 215 13.43 -1.97 1.96
CA GLY A 215 13.63 -1.02 0.86
C GLY A 215 14.55 0.14 1.21
N LEU A 216 14.72 0.43 2.50
CA LEU A 216 15.64 1.43 3.06
C LEU A 216 16.95 0.84 3.57
N ALA A 217 17.22 -0.46 3.42
CA ALA A 217 18.51 -1.02 3.82
C ALA A 217 19.59 -0.78 2.75
N GLY A 218 20.85 -0.64 3.17
CA GLY A 218 22.00 -0.49 2.27
C GLY A 218 22.06 0.83 1.51
N ARG A 219 22.85 0.89 0.43
CA ARG A 219 23.15 2.16 -0.28
C ARG A 219 22.03 2.69 -1.18
N HIS A 220 21.18 1.81 -1.72
CA HIS A 220 20.04 2.12 -2.59
C HIS A 220 19.03 0.96 -2.50
N PRO A 221 17.75 1.15 -2.92
CA PRO A 221 16.75 0.10 -2.82
C PRO A 221 17.20 -1.12 -3.64
N GLY A 222 17.07 -2.31 -3.05
CA GLY A 222 17.50 -3.57 -3.67
C GLY A 222 19.02 -3.80 -3.75
N ALA A 223 19.86 -2.93 -3.15
CA ALA A 223 21.31 -3.12 -3.10
C ALA A 223 21.73 -4.38 -2.32
N VAL A 224 20.92 -4.79 -1.35
CA VAL A 224 21.21 -5.90 -0.45
C VAL A 224 20.12 -6.94 -0.58
N ARG A 225 20.50 -8.18 -0.88
CA ARG A 225 19.64 -9.34 -0.66
C ARG A 225 19.92 -9.87 0.74
N VAL A 226 18.98 -9.60 1.65
CA VAL A 226 19.11 -10.00 3.05
C VAL A 226 18.53 -11.41 3.19
N GLY A 227 19.38 -12.38 3.51
CA GLY A 227 18.93 -13.71 3.93
C GLY A 227 18.30 -13.67 5.33
N ALA A 228 17.64 -14.74 5.75
CA ALA A 228 16.92 -14.79 7.02
C ALA A 228 17.78 -14.35 8.23
N ASP A 229 19.03 -14.81 8.28
CA ASP A 229 19.97 -14.53 9.38
C ASP A 229 20.40 -13.05 9.44
N GLY A 230 20.33 -12.32 8.32
CA GLY A 230 20.71 -10.90 8.25
C GLY A 230 19.55 -9.93 8.47
N LEU A 231 18.31 -10.42 8.62
CA LEU A 231 17.14 -9.57 8.79
C LEU A 231 17.18 -8.71 10.07
N PRO A 232 17.59 -9.23 11.23
CA PRO A 232 17.69 -8.40 12.44
C PRO A 232 18.66 -7.23 12.25
N ASP A 233 19.84 -7.48 11.69
CA ASP A 233 20.86 -6.46 11.46
C ASP A 233 20.42 -5.42 10.44
N ALA A 234 19.77 -5.84 9.35
CA ALA A 234 19.27 -4.93 8.33
C ALA A 234 18.17 -4.01 8.86
N LEU A 235 17.25 -4.53 9.69
CA LEU A 235 16.22 -3.70 10.31
C LEU A 235 16.81 -2.76 11.37
N ALA A 236 17.83 -3.20 12.12
CA ALA A 236 18.55 -2.35 13.06
C ALA A 236 19.33 -1.23 12.34
N GLU A 237 19.93 -1.50 11.19
CA GLU A 237 20.57 -0.48 10.33
C GLU A 237 19.57 0.60 9.91
N VAL A 238 18.37 0.20 9.46
CA VAL A 238 17.31 1.15 9.09
C VAL A 238 16.83 1.94 10.31
N ALA A 239 16.65 1.30 11.47
CA ALA A 239 16.26 1.96 12.70
C ALA A 239 17.27 3.06 13.11
N SER A 240 18.57 2.81 12.92
CA SER A 240 19.61 3.80 13.22
C SER A 240 19.53 5.07 12.36
N GLN A 241 18.90 4.98 11.19
CA GLN A 241 18.69 6.12 10.28
C GLN A 241 17.38 6.88 10.55
N LEU A 242 16.49 6.28 11.36
CA LEU A 242 15.12 6.76 11.63
C LEU A 242 14.87 6.78 13.15
N PRO A 243 15.45 7.72 13.91
CA PRO A 243 15.45 7.68 15.38
C PRO A 243 14.06 7.76 16.03
N ASP A 244 13.08 8.34 15.33
CA ASP A 244 11.69 8.48 15.81
C ASP A 244 10.80 7.28 15.44
N VAL A 245 11.30 6.30 14.67
CA VAL A 245 10.48 5.20 14.19
C VAL A 245 10.12 4.26 15.34
N LYS A 246 8.85 3.88 15.43
CA LYS A 246 8.33 2.95 16.44
C LYS A 246 8.35 1.52 15.93
N VAL A 247 7.96 1.31 14.68
CA VAL A 247 7.90 -0.02 14.07
C VAL A 247 8.48 -0.01 12.66
N LEU A 248 9.38 -0.95 12.39
CA LEU A 248 9.83 -1.29 11.06
C LEU A 248 9.28 -2.66 10.71
N ALA A 249 8.64 -2.82 9.56
CA ALA A 249 8.09 -4.09 9.13
C ALA A 249 8.41 -4.36 7.66
N THR A 250 8.51 -5.63 7.30
CA THR A 250 8.77 -6.06 5.92
C THR A 250 8.13 -7.40 5.64
N THR A 251 7.72 -7.61 4.40
CA THR A 251 7.31 -8.93 3.92
C THR A 251 8.53 -9.70 3.42
N LEU A 252 8.53 -11.01 3.60
CA LEU A 252 9.55 -11.92 3.12
C LEU A 252 8.91 -12.86 2.10
N ARG A 253 9.55 -13.00 0.93
CA ARG A 253 9.00 -13.78 -0.16
C ARG A 253 10.09 -14.47 -0.96
N ASP A 254 9.93 -15.79 -1.12
CA ASP A 254 10.56 -16.53 -2.21
C ASP A 254 9.51 -16.86 -3.27
N VAL A 255 9.90 -16.86 -4.55
CA VAL A 255 9.00 -17.06 -5.69
C VAL A 255 9.51 -18.20 -6.56
N PRO A 256 9.36 -19.47 -6.12
CA PRO A 256 9.69 -20.63 -6.96
C PRO A 256 8.96 -20.65 -8.30
N SER A 257 7.70 -20.18 -8.32
CA SER A 257 6.91 -20.00 -9.55
C SER A 257 5.88 -18.89 -9.37
N ALA A 258 5.19 -18.49 -10.43
CA ALA A 258 4.13 -17.50 -10.31
C ALA A 258 2.92 -17.96 -9.50
N GLY A 259 2.69 -19.28 -9.40
CA GLY A 259 1.55 -19.87 -8.70
C GLY A 259 1.87 -20.43 -7.32
N VAL A 260 3.15 -20.45 -6.91
CA VAL A 260 3.60 -20.98 -5.61
C VAL A 260 4.71 -20.08 -5.08
N ASN A 261 4.47 -19.48 -3.92
CA ASN A 261 5.40 -18.60 -3.23
C ASN A 261 5.62 -19.08 -1.79
N ASP A 262 6.80 -18.85 -1.24
CA ASP A 262 6.98 -18.85 0.20
C ASP A 262 6.70 -17.44 0.72
N TRP A 263 5.94 -17.34 1.82
CA TRP A 263 5.50 -16.06 2.36
C TRP A 263 5.70 -16.00 3.87
N SER A 264 6.22 -14.88 4.35
CA SER A 264 6.31 -14.54 5.77
C SER A 264 6.51 -13.03 5.90
N SER A 265 6.83 -12.56 7.09
CA SER A 265 7.20 -11.17 7.35
C SER A 265 8.16 -11.09 8.54
N ALA A 266 8.74 -9.92 8.74
CA ALA A 266 9.52 -9.60 9.93
C ALA A 266 9.21 -8.19 10.37
N ALA A 267 9.41 -7.90 11.65
CA ALA A 267 9.35 -6.56 12.18
C ALA A 267 10.40 -6.32 13.26
N TRP A 268 10.64 -5.05 13.54
CA TRP A 268 11.48 -4.56 14.61
C TRP A 268 10.77 -3.40 15.30
N SER A 269 10.88 -3.33 16.63
CA SER A 269 10.59 -2.13 17.40
C SER A 269 11.62 -1.94 18.51
N ALA A 270 11.74 -0.73 19.04
CA ALA A 270 12.63 -0.45 20.17
C ALA A 270 12.21 -1.23 21.45
N GLU A 271 10.91 -1.50 21.62
CA GLU A 271 10.37 -2.17 22.81
C GLU A 271 10.50 -3.70 22.74
N THR A 272 10.21 -4.29 21.58
CA THR A 272 10.16 -5.76 21.42
C THR A 272 11.41 -6.35 20.78
N GLY A 273 12.28 -5.52 20.19
CA GLY A 273 13.33 -5.99 19.30
C GLY A 273 12.76 -6.62 18.03
N PHE A 274 13.52 -7.56 17.46
CA PHE A 274 13.16 -8.28 16.24
C PHE A 274 12.11 -9.37 16.50
N VAL A 275 11.11 -9.46 15.62
CA VAL A 275 10.09 -10.51 15.59
C VAL A 275 9.85 -11.00 14.17
N SER A 276 9.53 -12.29 14.03
CA SER A 276 9.18 -12.91 12.75
C SER A 276 7.68 -13.24 12.68
N GLY A 277 7.10 -13.10 11.50
CA GLY A 277 5.73 -13.50 11.21
C GLY A 277 5.63 -15.02 10.95
N PRO A 278 4.42 -15.58 11.01
CA PRO A 278 4.20 -17.01 10.73
C PRO A 278 4.67 -17.37 9.31
N PRO A 279 5.49 -18.43 9.14
CA PRO A 279 5.90 -18.88 7.82
C PRO A 279 4.76 -19.60 7.09
N MET A 280 4.61 -19.31 5.80
CA MET A 280 3.64 -19.93 4.89
C MET A 280 4.37 -20.48 3.66
N PRO A 281 5.07 -21.62 3.79
CA PRO A 281 5.77 -22.24 2.67
C PRO A 281 4.77 -22.80 1.66
N GLY A 282 5.11 -22.69 0.37
CA GLY A 282 4.31 -23.26 -0.72
C GLY A 282 2.90 -22.66 -0.83
N LEU A 283 2.72 -21.39 -0.47
CA LEU A 283 1.44 -20.70 -0.62
C LEU A 283 1.04 -20.64 -2.10
N HIS A 284 -0.14 -21.17 -2.41
CA HIS A 284 -0.70 -21.10 -3.75
C HIS A 284 -1.24 -19.70 -4.03
N VAL A 285 -0.85 -19.14 -5.17
CA VAL A 285 -1.14 -17.76 -5.56
C VAL A 285 -2.06 -17.74 -6.78
N LEU A 286 -3.19 -17.05 -6.66
CA LEU A 286 -4.07 -16.73 -7.78
C LEU A 286 -3.65 -15.42 -8.43
N ASP A 287 -3.48 -14.38 -7.62
CA ASP A 287 -3.01 -13.07 -8.04
C ASP A 287 -2.14 -12.48 -6.94
N ARG A 288 -0.92 -12.09 -7.26
CA ARG A 288 0.03 -11.63 -6.23
C ARG A 288 -0.09 -10.15 -5.89
N ILE A 289 -0.77 -9.38 -6.74
CA ILE A 289 -0.79 -7.92 -6.66
C ILE A 289 -1.64 -7.50 -5.45
N GLY A 290 -1.26 -6.42 -4.79
CA GLY A 290 -1.92 -5.98 -3.56
C GLY A 290 -1.48 -6.68 -2.27
N SER A 291 -0.76 -7.81 -2.34
CA SER A 291 -0.38 -8.58 -1.14
C SER A 291 0.47 -7.82 -0.11
N GLY A 292 1.35 -6.92 -0.55
CA GLY A 292 2.10 -6.01 0.34
C GLY A 292 1.20 -4.98 1.02
N ASP A 293 0.21 -4.47 0.29
CA ASP A 293 -0.76 -3.51 0.81
C ASP A 293 -1.75 -4.19 1.77
N GLY A 294 -2.13 -5.44 1.49
CA GLY A 294 -2.85 -6.32 2.41
C GLY A 294 -2.05 -6.57 3.69
N PHE A 295 -0.75 -6.83 3.58
CA PHE A 295 0.13 -6.90 4.74
C PHE A 295 0.11 -5.60 5.56
N ALA A 296 0.26 -4.46 4.90
CA ALA A 296 0.22 -3.15 5.56
C ALA A 296 -1.12 -2.93 6.29
N ALA A 297 -2.26 -3.24 5.65
CA ALA A 297 -3.58 -3.11 6.24
C ALA A 297 -3.75 -3.97 7.50
N GLY A 298 -3.33 -5.24 7.46
CA GLY A 298 -3.43 -6.14 8.62
C GLY A 298 -2.51 -5.72 9.77
N LEU A 299 -1.28 -5.27 9.45
CA LEU A 299 -0.35 -4.75 10.44
C LEU A 299 -0.91 -3.47 11.10
N ILE A 300 -1.39 -2.51 10.31
CA ILE A 300 -1.99 -1.26 10.80
C ILE A 300 -3.18 -1.56 11.71
N TYR A 301 -4.09 -2.47 11.31
CA TYR A 301 -5.20 -2.90 12.15
C TYR A 301 -4.72 -3.46 13.51
N GLY A 302 -3.72 -4.35 13.49
CA GLY A 302 -3.13 -4.88 14.71
C GLY A 302 -2.58 -3.78 15.62
N LEU A 303 -1.74 -2.90 15.08
CA LEU A 303 -1.15 -1.80 15.85
C LEU A 303 -2.22 -0.84 16.42
N MET A 304 -3.25 -0.51 15.64
CA MET A 304 -4.36 0.35 16.06
C MET A 304 -5.19 -0.24 17.21
N THR A 305 -5.26 -1.57 17.31
CA THR A 305 -6.00 -2.26 18.38
C THR A 305 -5.17 -2.47 19.65
N GLY A 306 -3.90 -2.06 19.66
CA GLY A 306 -3.02 -2.13 20.83
C GLY A 306 -2.58 -3.56 21.20
N ILE A 307 -2.69 -4.51 20.28
CA ILE A 307 -2.18 -5.88 20.50
C ILE A 307 -0.65 -5.92 20.35
N PRO A 308 0.03 -6.92 20.96
CA PRO A 308 1.48 -7.05 20.84
C PRO A 308 1.97 -7.11 19.39
N LEU A 309 3.18 -6.59 19.12
CA LEU A 309 3.73 -6.48 17.76
C LEU A 309 3.75 -7.81 17.01
N GLU A 310 4.10 -8.92 17.68
CA GLU A 310 4.08 -10.26 17.08
C GLU A 310 2.69 -10.63 16.54
N ARG A 311 1.63 -10.32 17.30
CA ARG A 311 0.25 -10.59 16.89
C ARG A 311 -0.20 -9.64 15.77
N ALA A 312 0.18 -8.35 15.85
CA ALA A 312 -0.08 -7.40 14.77
C ALA A 312 0.62 -7.81 13.47
N LEU A 313 1.86 -8.31 13.57
CA LEU A 313 2.61 -8.85 12.45
C LEU A 313 1.91 -10.06 11.83
N ALA A 314 1.39 -10.98 12.65
CA ALA A 314 0.62 -12.13 12.17
C ALA A 314 -0.67 -11.74 11.43
N TYR A 315 -1.38 -10.69 11.87
CA TYR A 315 -2.51 -10.12 11.11
C TYR A 315 -2.06 -9.64 9.73
N GLY A 316 -0.94 -8.92 9.66
CA GLY A 316 -0.34 -8.50 8.40
C GLY A 316 0.00 -9.71 7.51
N THR A 317 0.71 -10.70 8.04
CA THR A 317 1.12 -11.89 7.28
C THR A 317 -0.09 -12.63 6.71
N ALA A 318 -1.10 -12.87 7.54
CA ALA A 318 -2.32 -13.58 7.17
C ALA A 318 -3.15 -12.82 6.13
N HIS A 319 -3.38 -11.52 6.34
CA HIS A 319 -4.16 -10.72 5.40
C HIS A 319 -3.45 -10.55 4.04
N GLY A 320 -2.13 -10.35 4.05
CA GLY A 320 -1.33 -10.33 2.82
C GLY A 320 -1.35 -11.68 2.07
N ALA A 321 -1.39 -12.80 2.80
CA ALA A 321 -1.54 -14.13 2.23
C ALA A 321 -2.92 -14.34 1.58
N LEU A 322 -3.99 -13.98 2.30
CA LEU A 322 -5.37 -14.08 1.80
C LEU A 322 -5.63 -13.14 0.62
N THR A 323 -4.98 -11.98 0.57
CA THR A 323 -5.07 -11.09 -0.61
C THR A 323 -4.61 -11.81 -1.88
N MET A 324 -3.68 -12.78 -1.77
CA MET A 324 -3.17 -13.51 -2.92
C MET A 324 -4.10 -14.59 -3.47
N THR A 325 -5.18 -14.91 -2.77
CA THR A 325 -6.12 -15.98 -3.14
C THR A 325 -7.30 -15.47 -3.96
N THR A 326 -7.39 -14.15 -4.18
CA THR A 326 -8.48 -13.49 -4.90
C THR A 326 -7.96 -12.61 -6.02
N PRO A 327 -8.73 -12.38 -7.10
CA PRO A 327 -8.29 -11.55 -8.22
C PRO A 327 -8.30 -10.05 -7.87
N GLY A 328 -7.50 -9.27 -8.59
CA GLY A 328 -7.49 -7.80 -8.45
C GLY A 328 -6.42 -7.33 -7.47
N ASP A 329 -6.47 -6.04 -7.13
CA ASP A 329 -5.46 -5.38 -6.29
C ASP A 329 -5.87 -5.30 -4.81
N VAL A 330 -7.13 -5.60 -4.51
CA VAL A 330 -7.74 -5.37 -3.19
C VAL A 330 -8.15 -6.69 -2.56
N SER A 331 -7.98 -6.79 -1.25
CA SER A 331 -8.42 -7.96 -0.50
C SER A 331 -9.93 -8.13 -0.53
N MET A 332 -10.39 -9.36 -0.75
CA MET A 332 -11.79 -9.77 -0.56
C MET A 332 -11.99 -10.57 0.73
N ALA A 333 -10.95 -10.70 1.56
CA ALA A 333 -11.01 -11.45 2.80
C ALA A 333 -11.81 -10.72 3.88
N SER A 334 -12.38 -11.47 4.80
CA SER A 334 -13.02 -11.01 6.03
C SER A 334 -12.09 -11.13 7.23
N LEU A 335 -12.34 -10.33 8.29
CA LEU A 335 -11.63 -10.47 9.56
C LEU A 335 -11.71 -11.92 10.10
N THR A 336 -12.86 -12.58 9.96
CA THR A 336 -13.04 -13.96 10.40
C THR A 336 -12.11 -14.93 9.69
N GLU A 337 -11.89 -14.78 8.38
CA GLU A 337 -10.93 -15.60 7.64
C GLU A 337 -9.48 -15.32 8.06
N VAL A 338 -9.15 -14.05 8.32
CA VAL A 338 -7.82 -13.66 8.82
C VAL A 338 -7.56 -14.30 10.19
N GLU A 339 -8.51 -14.18 11.13
CA GLU A 339 -8.40 -14.77 12.47
C GLU A 339 -8.37 -16.30 12.43
N ALA A 340 -9.16 -16.93 11.55
CA ALA A 340 -9.14 -18.36 11.35
C ALA A 340 -7.79 -18.86 10.83
N LEU A 341 -7.20 -18.16 9.84
CA LEU A 341 -5.87 -18.50 9.32
C LEU A 341 -4.80 -18.35 10.41
N MET A 342 -4.84 -17.27 11.19
CA MET A 342 -3.92 -17.06 12.31
C MET A 342 -4.04 -18.15 13.39
N ALA A 343 -5.23 -18.72 13.59
CA ALA A 343 -5.48 -19.81 14.53
C ALA A 343 -5.09 -21.21 14.01
N GLY A 344 -4.55 -21.31 12.77
CA GLY A 344 -4.25 -22.60 12.13
C GLY A 344 -5.46 -23.30 11.55
N GLY A 345 -6.52 -22.56 11.21
CA GLY A 345 -7.73 -23.08 10.59
C GLY A 345 -7.47 -23.78 9.26
N SER A 346 -8.29 -24.80 8.97
CA SER A 346 -8.21 -25.58 7.72
C SER A 346 -9.05 -24.98 6.59
N ALA A 347 -8.72 -25.31 5.33
CA ALA A 347 -9.53 -24.95 4.15
C ALA A 347 -10.81 -25.81 3.96
N HIS A 348 -11.32 -26.44 5.02
CA HIS A 348 -12.58 -27.16 4.97
C HIS A 348 -13.77 -26.19 4.77
N VAL A 349 -14.86 -26.71 4.19
CA VAL A 349 -16.07 -25.93 3.93
C VAL A 349 -16.62 -25.38 5.25
N SER A 350 -16.61 -24.06 5.40
CA SER A 350 -17.32 -23.35 6.47
C SER A 350 -18.80 -23.21 6.10
N ARG A 351 -19.73 -23.52 7.01
CA ARG A 351 -21.19 -23.45 6.82
C ARG A 351 -21.84 -22.61 7.90
#